data_AF-A0A1F9PSY5-F1
#
_entry.id   AF-A0A1F9PSY5-F1
#
_cell.length_a   1.000
_cell.length_b   1.000
_cell.length_c   1.000
_cell.angle_alpha   90.00
_cell.angle_beta   90.00
_cell.angle_gamma   90.00
#
_symmetry.space_group_name_H-M   'P 1'
#
loop_
_entity.id
_entity.type
_entity.pdbx_description
1 polymer ?
#
loop_
_entity_poly.entity_id
_entity_poly.type
_entity_poly.pdbx_seq_one_letter_code
_entity_poly.pdbx_strand_id
1 'polypeptide(L)'
;MDVNLHWHNRTLLEQTATSLTKNGFGVTLLETRAEALAFLLQQAAAAESIGFGGSMTLAELGLIEALAASGKRLLVHGQAGLSPVERRQVMQEQLDCDLFITSSNAVTLKGHLVNIDATGNRVCAMAFGPREVLVVVGVNKVTSDIESALRRIKERVAPANARRLGFATPCAETGRCSDCQSPQRICRITTIIERAPRASHLHICLVNEHLGY
;
A
#
# COMPACT_ATOMS: atom_id res chain seq x y z
N MET A 1 7.83 6.14 -21.65
CA MET A 1 9.06 5.83 -20.90
C MET A 1 10.13 5.45 -21.92
N ASP A 2 11.40 5.78 -21.68
CA ASP A 2 12.50 5.25 -22.52
C ASP A 2 12.47 3.72 -22.52
N VAL A 3 12.76 3.10 -23.66
CA VAL A 3 12.66 1.64 -23.83
C VAL A 3 13.62 0.88 -22.92
N ASN A 4 14.81 1.43 -22.66
CA ASN A 4 15.81 0.80 -21.79
C ASN A 4 15.42 0.95 -20.33
N LEU A 5 14.89 2.10 -19.92
CA LEU A 5 14.34 2.27 -18.58
C LEU A 5 13.12 1.39 -18.33
N HIS A 6 12.26 1.22 -19.34
CA HIS A 6 11.12 0.31 -19.28
C HIS A 6 11.57 -1.15 -19.10
N TRP A 7 12.53 -1.60 -19.91
CA TRP A 7 13.15 -2.92 -19.75
C TRP A 7 13.79 -3.10 -18.37
N HIS A 8 14.57 -2.11 -17.90
CA HIS A 8 15.23 -2.16 -16.60
C HIS A 8 14.22 -2.32 -15.46
N ASN A 9 13.17 -1.49 -15.46
CA ASN A 9 12.10 -1.55 -14.48
C ASN A 9 11.39 -2.91 -14.52
N ARG A 10 11.10 -3.42 -15.72
CA ARG A 10 10.47 -4.73 -15.90
C ARG A 10 11.33 -5.86 -15.31
N THR A 11 12.62 -5.91 -15.66
CA THR A 11 13.55 -6.90 -15.13
C THR A 11 13.66 -6.83 -13.60
N LEU A 12 13.65 -5.62 -13.04
CA LEU A 12 13.64 -5.44 -11.58
C LEU A 12 12.40 -6.05 -10.95
N LEU A 13 11.21 -5.81 -11.53
CA LEU A 13 9.95 -6.38 -11.04
C LEU A 13 9.91 -7.90 -11.15
N GLU A 14 10.47 -8.49 -12.20
CA GLU A 14 10.55 -9.95 -12.37
C GLU A 14 11.42 -10.61 -11.29
N GLN A 15 12.54 -9.97 -10.93
CA GLN A 15 13.39 -10.42 -9.81
C GLN A 15 12.64 -10.32 -8.48
N THR A 16 11.97 -9.19 -8.22
CA THR A 16 11.15 -9.00 -7.03
C THR A 16 10.02 -10.04 -6.95
N ALA A 17 9.32 -10.30 -8.06
CA ALA A 17 8.26 -11.30 -8.14
C ALA A 17 8.78 -12.69 -7.77
N THR A 18 9.94 -13.08 -8.30
CA THR A 18 10.57 -14.37 -7.98
C THR A 18 10.82 -14.51 -6.47
N SER A 19 11.33 -13.47 -5.81
CA SER A 19 11.56 -13.48 -4.37
C SER A 19 10.26 -13.49 -3.56
N LEU A 20 9.26 -12.72 -3.97
CA LEU A 20 7.93 -12.70 -3.34
C LEU A 20 7.25 -14.07 -3.42
N THR A 21 7.25 -14.72 -4.59
CA THR A 21 6.71 -16.06 -4.76
C THR A 21 7.43 -17.07 -3.88
N LYS A 22 8.77 -17.01 -3.77
CA LYS A 22 9.55 -17.86 -2.85
C LYS A 22 9.18 -17.63 -1.37
N ASN A 23 8.75 -16.42 -1.02
CA ASN A 23 8.28 -16.07 0.32
C ASN A 23 6.80 -16.42 0.54
N GLY A 24 6.15 -17.06 -0.42
CA GLY A 24 4.79 -17.61 -0.32
C GLY A 24 3.67 -16.65 -0.71
N PHE A 25 3.99 -15.47 -1.25
CA PHE A 25 2.98 -14.51 -1.69
C PHE A 25 2.39 -14.89 -3.05
N GLY A 26 1.11 -14.58 -3.27
CA GLY A 26 0.56 -14.48 -4.62
C GLY A 26 1.16 -13.26 -5.33
N VAL A 27 1.46 -13.36 -6.63
CA VAL A 27 2.09 -12.25 -7.37
C VAL A 27 1.52 -12.15 -8.78
N THR A 28 1.18 -10.92 -9.20
CA THR A 28 0.87 -10.57 -10.58
C THR A 28 1.76 -9.41 -11.02
N LEU A 29 2.36 -9.53 -12.20
CA LEU A 29 3.06 -8.43 -12.89
C LEU A 29 2.11 -7.77 -13.89
N LEU A 30 2.09 -6.44 -13.90
CA LEU A 30 1.23 -5.62 -14.74
C LEU A 30 2.09 -4.51 -15.37
N GLU A 31 1.84 -4.17 -16.64
CA GLU A 31 2.63 -3.15 -17.33
C GLU A 31 2.12 -1.74 -17.05
N THR A 32 0.80 -1.58 -16.92
CA THR A 32 0.19 -0.24 -16.91
C THR A 32 -0.85 -0.07 -15.80
N ARG A 33 -1.14 1.20 -15.47
CA ARG A 33 -2.23 1.67 -14.63
C ARG A 33 -3.58 1.11 -15.11
N ALA A 34 -3.79 1.07 -16.42
CA ALA A 34 -5.02 0.55 -17.01
C ALA A 34 -5.17 -0.95 -16.77
N GLU A 35 -4.11 -1.73 -16.98
CA GLU A 35 -4.08 -3.16 -16.66
C GLU A 35 -4.27 -3.41 -15.17
N ALA A 36 -3.63 -2.61 -14.32
CA ALA A 36 -3.77 -2.70 -12.87
C ALA A 36 -5.21 -2.41 -12.43
N LEU A 37 -5.83 -1.35 -12.94
CA LEU A 37 -7.22 -1.04 -12.65
C LEU A 37 -8.16 -2.16 -13.10
N ALA A 38 -8.00 -2.66 -14.32
CA ALA A 38 -8.81 -3.76 -14.85
C ALA A 38 -8.67 -5.04 -14.01
N PHE A 39 -7.45 -5.40 -13.64
CA PHE A 39 -7.18 -6.55 -12.76
C PHE A 39 -7.84 -6.37 -11.40
N LEU A 40 -7.71 -5.20 -10.77
CA LEU A 40 -8.28 -4.93 -9.44
C LEU A 40 -9.81 -4.95 -9.45
N LEU A 41 -10.45 -4.43 -10.50
CA LEU A 41 -11.90 -4.51 -10.68
C LEU A 41 -12.37 -5.96 -10.85
N GLN A 42 -11.61 -6.78 -11.58
CA GLN A 42 -11.90 -8.20 -11.71
C GLN A 42 -11.80 -8.94 -10.36
N GLN A 43 -10.74 -8.69 -9.58
CA GLN A 43 -10.59 -9.31 -8.25
C GLN A 43 -11.68 -8.85 -7.27
N ALA A 44 -12.13 -7.60 -7.39
CA ALA A 44 -13.20 -7.03 -6.59
C ALA A 44 -14.60 -7.57 -6.94
N ALA A 45 -14.76 -8.26 -8.07
CA ALA A 45 -16.07 -8.65 -8.58
C ALA A 45 -16.86 -9.53 -7.60
N ALA A 46 -16.19 -10.47 -6.93
CA ALA A 46 -16.80 -11.43 -6.00
C ALA A 46 -16.92 -10.92 -4.55
N ALA A 47 -16.32 -9.78 -4.21
CA ALA A 47 -16.36 -9.21 -2.86
C ALA A 47 -17.63 -8.38 -2.65
N GLU A 48 -18.31 -8.55 -1.52
CA GLU A 48 -19.47 -7.71 -1.15
C GLU A 48 -19.03 -6.48 -0.35
N SER A 49 -17.97 -6.63 0.45
CA SER A 49 -17.34 -5.58 1.24
C SER A 49 -15.87 -5.40 0.88
N ILE A 50 -15.47 -4.15 0.61
CA ILE A 50 -14.12 -3.81 0.15
C ILE A 50 -13.52 -2.73 1.05
N GLY A 51 -12.43 -3.06 1.73
CA GLY A 51 -11.67 -2.13 2.56
C GLY A 51 -10.47 -1.50 1.85
N PHE A 52 -10.21 -0.23 2.15
CA PHE A 52 -9.09 0.52 1.56
C PHE A 52 -8.12 1.04 2.60
N GLY A 53 -6.83 0.71 2.45
CA GLY A 53 -5.77 1.07 3.39
C GLY A 53 -5.28 2.52 3.38
N GLY A 54 -5.99 3.46 2.76
CA GLY A 54 -5.56 4.87 2.69
C GLY A 54 -4.34 5.10 1.77
N SER A 55 -4.42 4.58 0.55
CA SER A 55 -3.28 4.51 -0.38
C SER A 55 -3.39 5.51 -1.53
N MET A 56 -2.35 6.34 -1.71
CA MET A 56 -2.26 7.24 -2.88
C MET A 56 -2.08 6.50 -4.19
N THR A 57 -1.49 5.30 -4.16
CA THR A 57 -1.42 4.42 -5.34
C THR A 57 -2.82 4.06 -5.83
N LEU A 58 -3.76 3.77 -4.92
CA LEU A 58 -5.14 3.43 -5.31
C LEU A 58 -5.93 4.65 -5.75
N ALA A 59 -5.67 5.82 -5.13
CA ALA A 59 -6.24 7.10 -5.56
C ALA A 59 -5.78 7.48 -6.98
N GLU A 60 -4.49 7.31 -7.29
CA GLU A 60 -3.94 7.56 -8.64
C GLU A 60 -4.50 6.60 -9.71
N LEU A 61 -4.94 5.41 -9.31
CA LEU A 61 -5.61 4.46 -10.19
C LEU A 61 -7.11 4.75 -10.37
N GLY A 62 -7.70 5.65 -9.56
CA GLY A 62 -9.14 5.93 -9.60
C GLY A 62 -10.01 4.73 -9.18
N LEU A 63 -9.47 3.81 -8.37
CA LEU A 63 -10.12 2.53 -8.07
C LEU A 63 -11.39 2.70 -7.22
N ILE A 64 -11.35 3.60 -6.23
CA ILE A 64 -12.49 3.82 -5.33
C ILE A 64 -13.66 4.42 -6.12
N GLU A 65 -13.36 5.38 -6.99
CA GLU A 65 -14.32 6.03 -7.87
C GLU A 65 -14.94 5.03 -8.85
N ALA A 66 -14.12 4.15 -9.45
CA ALA A 66 -14.59 3.10 -10.34
C ALA A 66 -15.53 2.08 -9.64
N LEU A 67 -15.34 1.84 -8.35
CA LEU A 67 -16.16 0.93 -7.55
C LEU A 67 -17.38 1.60 -6.91
N ALA A 68 -17.47 2.94 -6.90
CA ALA A 68 -18.54 3.66 -6.19
C ALA A 68 -19.96 3.30 -6.72
N ALA A 69 -20.08 3.02 -8.01
CA ALA A 69 -21.35 2.64 -8.65
C ALA A 69 -21.62 1.12 -8.65
N SER A 70 -20.74 0.31 -8.03
CA SER A 70 -20.84 -1.16 -8.08
C SER A 70 -21.89 -1.76 -7.14
N GLY A 71 -22.51 -0.95 -6.27
CA GLY A 71 -23.44 -1.42 -5.23
C GLY A 71 -22.76 -2.13 -4.05
N LYS A 72 -21.43 -2.26 -4.07
CA LYS A 72 -20.64 -2.92 -3.01
C LYS A 72 -20.46 -2.01 -1.79
N ARG A 73 -20.23 -2.62 -0.63
CA ARG A 73 -19.95 -1.91 0.62
C ARG A 73 -18.48 -1.46 0.67
N LEU A 74 -18.22 -0.21 0.34
CA LEU A 74 -16.86 0.36 0.35
C LEU A 74 -16.51 0.95 1.72
N LEU A 75 -15.43 0.45 2.34
CA LEU A 75 -14.93 0.92 3.63
C LEU A 75 -13.72 1.83 3.42
N VAL A 76 -13.96 3.14 3.38
CA VAL A 76 -12.95 4.17 3.10
C VAL A 76 -12.78 5.10 4.31
N HIS A 77 -11.87 4.77 5.23
CA HIS A 77 -11.63 5.59 6.43
C HIS A 77 -11.07 7.00 6.13
N GLY A 78 -10.59 7.24 4.91
CA GLY A 78 -10.14 8.54 4.43
C GLY A 78 -11.25 9.42 3.84
N GLN A 79 -12.50 8.95 3.81
CA GLN A 79 -13.64 9.68 3.25
C GLN A 79 -13.89 10.98 4.02
N ALA A 80 -14.21 12.04 3.28
CA ALA A 80 -14.58 13.33 3.86
C ALA A 80 -15.88 13.23 4.66
N GLY A 81 -15.99 14.02 5.73
CA GLY A 81 -17.19 14.08 6.57
C GLY A 81 -17.27 13.06 7.71
N LEU A 82 -16.38 12.06 7.76
CA LEU A 82 -16.32 11.12 8.88
C LEU A 82 -15.77 11.77 10.15
N SER A 83 -16.50 11.65 11.26
CA SER A 83 -16.00 11.96 12.59
C SER A 83 -14.86 11.00 13.00
N PRO A 84 -14.07 11.32 14.03
CA PRO A 84 -13.03 10.42 14.54
C PRO A 84 -13.56 9.04 14.97
N VAL A 85 -14.78 8.99 15.52
CA VAL A 85 -15.43 7.75 15.96
C VAL A 85 -15.83 6.89 14.77
N GLU A 86 -16.53 7.47 13.79
CA GLU A 86 -16.92 6.76 12.56
C GLU A 86 -15.69 6.30 11.78
N ARG A 87 -14.65 7.14 11.68
CA ARG A 87 -13.38 6.77 11.04
C ARG A 87 -12.75 5.55 11.72
N ARG A 88 -12.72 5.52 13.05
CA ARG A 88 -12.21 4.38 13.81
C ARG A 88 -13.05 3.14 13.56
N GLN A 89 -14.38 3.27 13.53
CA GLN A 89 -15.27 2.17 13.24
C GLN A 89 -15.01 1.58 11.84
N VAL A 90 -14.90 2.43 10.80
CA VAL A 90 -14.53 1.98 9.45
C VAL A 90 -13.18 1.25 9.46
N MET A 91 -12.17 1.75 10.19
CA MET A 91 -10.87 1.06 10.31
C MET A 91 -10.97 -0.32 10.98
N GLN A 92 -11.91 -0.51 11.91
CA GLN A 92 -12.13 -1.81 12.56
C GLN A 92 -12.86 -2.76 11.60
N GLU A 93 -13.87 -2.28 10.88
CA GLU A 93 -14.60 -3.06 9.89
C GLU A 93 -13.71 -3.48 8.70
N GLN A 94 -12.69 -2.69 8.37
CA GLN A 94 -11.66 -3.05 7.38
C GLN A 94 -10.87 -4.31 7.77
N LEU A 95 -10.86 -4.72 9.05
CA LEU A 95 -10.17 -5.94 9.49
C LEU A 95 -10.98 -7.21 9.20
N ASP A 96 -12.26 -7.09 8.83
CA ASP A 96 -13.21 -8.19 8.65
C ASP A 96 -13.98 -8.08 7.31
N CYS A 97 -13.48 -7.28 6.36
CA CYS A 97 -14.09 -7.20 5.03
C CYS A 97 -13.68 -8.40 4.16
N ASP A 98 -14.41 -8.62 3.06
CA ASP A 98 -14.12 -9.71 2.12
C ASP A 98 -12.79 -9.50 1.41
N LEU A 99 -12.53 -8.26 0.99
CA LEU A 99 -11.34 -7.87 0.23
C LEU A 99 -10.74 -6.58 0.77
N PHE A 100 -9.45 -6.61 1.14
CA PHE A 100 -8.72 -5.40 1.50
C PHE A 100 -7.70 -5.02 0.45
N ILE A 101 -7.79 -3.80 -0.06
CA ILE A 101 -6.89 -3.28 -1.09
C ILE A 101 -6.04 -2.17 -0.51
N THR A 102 -4.73 -2.30 -0.68
CA THR A 102 -3.75 -1.37 -0.11
C THR A 102 -2.51 -1.25 -0.99
N SER A 103 -1.51 -0.52 -0.50
CA SER A 103 -0.15 -0.49 -1.02
C SER A 103 0.83 -0.80 0.11
N SER A 104 2.05 -1.17 -0.24
CA SER A 104 3.18 -1.13 0.69
C SER A 104 3.96 0.17 0.55
N ASN A 105 4.71 0.56 1.59
CA ASN A 105 5.61 1.72 1.49
C ASN A 105 6.90 1.35 0.75
N ALA A 106 7.36 0.11 0.83
CA ALA A 106 8.48 -0.39 0.04
C ALA A 106 8.43 -1.92 -0.07
N VAL A 107 8.95 -2.45 -1.17
CA VAL A 107 9.15 -3.90 -1.35
C VAL A 107 10.61 -4.14 -1.71
N THR A 108 11.27 -5.02 -0.98
CA THR A 108 12.70 -5.29 -1.23
C THR A 108 12.89 -6.29 -2.37
N LEU A 109 14.06 -6.30 -3.00
CA LEU A 109 14.46 -7.36 -3.96
C LEU A 109 14.47 -8.76 -3.35
N LYS A 110 14.55 -8.85 -2.02
CA LYS A 110 14.41 -10.11 -1.26
C LYS A 110 12.95 -10.51 -1.01
N GLY A 111 11.99 -9.74 -1.51
CA GLY A 111 10.56 -10.04 -1.40
C GLY A 111 9.99 -9.76 0.00
N HIS A 112 10.48 -8.72 0.68
CA HIS A 112 9.92 -8.29 1.97
C HIS A 112 9.09 -7.01 1.79
N LEU A 113 7.89 -6.96 2.36
CA LEU A 113 7.09 -5.74 2.42
C LEU A 113 7.48 -4.95 3.67
N VAL A 114 7.87 -3.70 3.50
CA VAL A 114 8.27 -2.81 4.60
C VAL A 114 7.26 -1.68 4.71
N ASN A 115 6.66 -1.56 5.89
CA ASN A 115 5.54 -0.65 6.13
C ASN A 115 5.78 0.20 7.37
N ILE A 116 5.35 1.46 7.30
CA ILE A 116 5.29 2.37 8.43
C ILE A 116 3.89 2.97 8.54
N ASP A 117 3.33 2.91 9.75
CA ASP A 117 1.99 3.39 10.08
C ASP A 117 1.99 4.30 11.31
N ALA A 118 0.95 5.15 11.39
CA ALA A 118 0.64 5.94 12.58
C ALA A 118 -0.30 5.15 13.52
N THR A 119 -1.44 4.70 12.96
CA THR A 119 -2.52 4.04 13.70
C THR A 119 -2.40 2.53 13.72
N GLY A 120 -1.85 1.92 12.66
CA GLY A 120 -1.63 0.49 12.56
C GLY A 120 -2.74 -0.30 11.86
N ASN A 121 -3.89 0.32 11.57
CA ASN A 121 -5.04 -0.35 10.94
C ASN A 121 -4.66 -1.04 9.62
N ARG A 122 -3.85 -0.40 8.77
CA ARG A 122 -3.43 -0.97 7.49
C ARG A 122 -2.49 -2.16 7.68
N VAL A 123 -1.46 -2.05 8.52
CA VAL A 123 -0.53 -3.16 8.75
C VAL A 123 -1.19 -4.33 9.49
N CYS A 124 -2.18 -4.08 10.34
CA CYS A 124 -2.99 -5.13 10.95
C CYS A 124 -3.87 -5.85 9.91
N ALA A 125 -4.52 -5.11 9.01
CA ALA A 125 -5.28 -5.70 7.91
C ALA A 125 -4.38 -6.56 6.99
N MET A 126 -3.14 -6.12 6.75
CA MET A 126 -2.16 -6.88 5.96
C MET A 126 -1.59 -8.11 6.69
N ALA A 127 -1.46 -8.07 8.02
CA ALA A 127 -0.80 -9.14 8.77
C ALA A 127 -1.76 -10.22 9.27
N PHE A 128 -3.01 -9.87 9.56
CA PHE A 128 -3.98 -10.78 10.17
C PHE A 128 -5.43 -10.58 9.73
N GLY A 129 -5.84 -9.37 9.34
CA GLY A 129 -7.27 -9.01 9.19
C GLY A 129 -8.02 -9.81 8.11
N PRO A 130 -8.32 -9.22 6.93
CA PRO A 130 -9.10 -9.91 5.91
C PRO A 130 -8.43 -11.17 5.37
N ARG A 131 -9.25 -12.11 4.92
CA ARG A 131 -8.76 -13.34 4.27
C ARG A 131 -8.10 -13.04 2.93
N GLU A 132 -8.63 -12.08 2.16
CA GLU A 132 -8.05 -11.65 0.89
C GLU A 132 -7.49 -10.23 0.99
N VAL A 133 -6.20 -10.08 0.68
CA VAL A 133 -5.51 -8.79 0.70
C VAL A 133 -4.76 -8.58 -0.60
N LEU A 134 -5.10 -7.51 -1.33
CA LEU A 134 -4.37 -7.06 -2.51
C LEU A 134 -3.45 -5.90 -2.16
N VAL A 135 -2.17 -6.05 -2.48
CA VAL A 135 -1.15 -5.01 -2.29
C VAL A 135 -0.65 -4.53 -3.63
N VAL A 136 -0.97 -3.30 -4.00
CA VAL A 136 -0.58 -2.69 -5.27
C VAL A 136 0.71 -1.88 -5.09
N VAL A 137 1.72 -2.16 -5.91
CA VAL A 137 3.07 -1.63 -5.75
C VAL A 137 3.62 -1.22 -7.10
N GLY A 138 3.86 0.08 -7.30
CA GLY A 138 4.59 0.59 -8.46
C GLY A 138 6.09 0.30 -8.37
N VAL A 139 6.78 0.24 -9.51
CA VAL A 139 8.23 -0.02 -9.57
C VAL A 139 9.06 0.98 -8.74
N ASN A 140 8.59 2.21 -8.57
CA ASN A 140 9.20 3.23 -7.73
C ASN A 140 9.25 2.89 -6.22
N LYS A 141 8.65 1.77 -5.80
CA LYS A 141 8.65 1.29 -4.42
C LYS A 141 9.60 0.10 -4.20
N VAL A 142 10.27 -0.39 -5.24
CA VAL A 142 11.26 -1.47 -5.11
C VAL A 142 12.57 -0.93 -4.55
N THR A 143 13.14 -1.63 -3.56
CA THR A 143 14.44 -1.29 -2.94
C THR A 143 15.36 -2.51 -2.86
N SER A 144 16.66 -2.29 -2.66
CA SER A 144 17.62 -3.40 -2.59
C SER A 144 17.41 -4.28 -1.35
N ASP A 145 17.08 -3.66 -0.22
CA ASP A 145 17.07 -4.28 1.11
C ASP A 145 16.19 -3.51 2.10
N ILE A 146 16.14 -3.97 3.36
CA ILE A 146 15.36 -3.37 4.43
C ILE A 146 15.90 -1.98 4.81
N GLU A 147 17.21 -1.77 4.79
CA GLU A 147 17.80 -0.49 5.19
C GLU A 147 17.44 0.61 4.19
N SER A 148 17.62 0.35 2.89
CA SER A 148 17.21 1.22 1.80
C SER A 148 15.69 1.43 1.77
N ALA A 149 14.89 0.41 2.12
CA ALA A 149 13.45 0.55 2.31
C ALA A 149 13.12 1.55 3.43
N LEU A 150 13.67 1.37 4.63
CA LEU A 150 13.45 2.26 5.76
C LEU A 150 13.90 3.69 5.45
N ARG A 151 15.04 3.83 4.77
CA ARG A 151 15.57 5.13 4.30
C ARG A 151 14.62 5.82 3.34
N ARG A 152 14.17 5.13 2.28
CA ARG A 152 13.14 5.61 1.34
C ARG A 152 11.90 6.10 2.09
N ILE A 153 11.42 5.32 3.06
CA ILE A 153 10.20 5.64 3.81
C ILE A 153 10.41 6.90 4.65
N LYS A 154 11.49 6.98 5.42
CA LYS A 154 11.78 8.11 6.31
C LYS A 154 12.09 9.38 5.54
N GLU A 155 12.84 9.30 4.44
CA GLU A 155 13.32 10.47 3.70
C GLU A 155 12.31 11.01 2.68
N ARG A 156 11.42 10.17 2.14
CA ARG A 156 10.50 10.59 1.06
C ARG A 156 9.03 10.34 1.37
N VAL A 157 8.68 9.11 1.75
CA VAL A 157 7.29 8.67 1.88
C VAL A 157 6.59 9.34 3.07
N ALA A 158 7.17 9.25 4.26
CA ALA A 158 6.58 9.80 5.47
C ALA A 158 6.49 11.34 5.44
N PRO A 159 7.53 12.10 5.00
CA PRO A 159 7.42 13.54 4.81
C PRO A 159 6.28 13.94 3.86
N ALA A 160 6.21 13.32 2.67
CA ALA A 160 5.16 13.58 1.70
C ALA A 160 3.76 13.27 2.25
N ASN A 161 3.61 12.13 2.95
CA ASN A 161 2.34 11.74 3.53
C ASN A 161 1.91 12.65 4.69
N ALA A 162 2.84 13.04 5.56
CA ALA A 162 2.57 13.92 6.70
C ALA A 162 2.08 15.29 6.20
N ARG A 163 2.73 15.84 5.17
CA ARG A 163 2.29 17.07 4.50
C ARG A 163 0.92 16.93 3.87
N ARG A 164 0.66 15.85 3.11
CA ARG A 164 -0.64 15.60 2.47
C ARG A 164 -1.78 15.54 3.49
N LEU A 165 -1.54 14.91 4.63
CA LEU A 165 -2.54 14.73 5.69
C LEU A 165 -2.64 15.91 6.66
N GLY A 166 -1.83 16.96 6.47
CA GLY A 166 -1.88 18.18 7.30
C GLY A 166 -1.35 18.00 8.73
N PHE A 167 -0.46 17.04 8.96
CA PHE A 167 0.12 16.84 10.29
C PHE A 167 1.25 17.84 10.59
N ALA A 168 1.20 18.47 11.75
CA ALA A 168 2.22 19.38 12.28
C ALA A 168 3.45 18.59 12.75
N THR A 169 4.29 18.21 11.80
CA THR A 169 5.54 17.48 12.02
C THR A 169 6.68 18.19 11.30
N PRO A 170 7.92 18.19 11.84
CA PRO A 170 9.05 18.84 11.19
C PRO A 170 9.28 18.36 9.76
N CYS A 171 9.00 17.09 9.47
CA CYS A 171 9.17 16.55 8.12
C CYS A 171 8.09 17.00 7.13
N ALA A 172 6.87 17.36 7.58
CA ALA A 172 5.85 17.93 6.70
C ALA A 172 6.21 19.34 6.21
N GLU A 173 6.93 20.09 7.05
CA GLU A 173 7.39 21.45 6.76
C GLU A 173 8.69 21.46 5.96
N THR A 174 9.71 20.73 6.45
CA THR A 174 11.07 20.76 5.88
C THR A 174 11.29 19.78 4.73
N GLY A 175 10.39 18.79 4.57
CA GLY A 175 10.56 17.68 3.63
C GLY A 175 11.64 16.67 4.04
N ARG A 176 12.28 16.83 5.20
CA ARG A 176 13.35 15.94 5.68
C ARG A 176 13.01 15.33 7.04
N CYS A 177 13.36 14.06 7.22
CA CYS A 177 13.23 13.42 8.52
C CYS A 177 14.27 13.97 9.49
N SER A 178 13.83 14.35 10.69
CA SER A 178 14.69 14.76 11.80
C SER A 178 14.53 13.84 13.02
N ASP A 179 14.00 12.63 12.80
CA ASP A 179 13.55 11.68 13.84
C ASP A 179 12.83 12.36 15.01
N CYS A 180 11.78 13.10 14.68
CA CYS A 180 11.12 13.98 15.63
C CYS A 180 10.38 13.23 16.74
N GLN A 181 10.16 13.96 17.84
CA GLN A 181 9.30 13.59 18.97
C GLN A 181 7.91 14.27 18.91
N SER A 182 7.48 14.74 17.74
CA SER A 182 6.17 15.39 17.61
C SER A 182 5.04 14.46 18.06
N PRO A 183 4.06 14.94 18.86
CA PRO A 183 2.89 14.15 19.21
C PRO A 183 2.08 13.74 17.96
N GLN A 184 2.20 14.48 16.84
CA GLN A 184 1.57 14.14 15.56
C GLN A 184 2.44 13.27 14.64
N ARG A 185 3.54 12.69 15.16
CA ARG A 185 4.39 11.74 14.41
C ARG A 185 3.55 10.63 13.78
N ILE A 186 3.71 10.45 12.47
CA ILE A 186 3.00 9.41 11.71
C ILE A 186 3.81 8.11 11.55
N CYS A 187 5.09 8.10 11.90
CA CYS A 187 5.97 6.95 11.74
C CYS A 187 6.19 6.21 13.07
N ARG A 188 5.09 5.69 13.63
CA ARG A 188 5.03 5.10 14.98
C ARG A 188 5.22 3.60 15.00
N ILE A 189 4.72 2.92 13.97
CA ILE A 189 4.73 1.46 13.85
C ILE A 189 5.53 1.13 12.60
N THR A 190 6.53 0.26 12.73
CA THR A 190 7.26 -0.30 11.58
C THR A 190 6.99 -1.80 11.56
N THR A 191 6.57 -2.32 10.41
CA THR A 191 6.42 -3.76 10.20
C THR A 191 7.21 -4.21 8.98
N ILE A 192 7.70 -5.44 9.06
CA ILE A 192 8.33 -6.15 7.96
C ILE A 192 7.57 -7.46 7.82
N ILE A 193 6.93 -7.66 6.66
CA ILE A 193 6.29 -8.93 6.32
C ILE A 193 7.27 -9.68 5.41
N GLU A 194 8.01 -10.61 6.01
CA GLU A 194 9.05 -11.39 5.31
C GLU A 194 8.46 -12.53 4.49
N ARG A 195 7.33 -13.09 4.93
CA ARG A 195 6.62 -14.20 4.28
C ARG A 195 5.12 -14.00 4.34
N ALA A 196 4.40 -14.65 3.43
CA ALA A 196 2.95 -14.62 3.42
C ALA A 196 2.38 -15.06 4.79
N PRO A 197 1.50 -14.25 5.41
CA PRO A 197 0.78 -14.65 6.60
C PRO A 197 -0.03 -15.92 6.36
N ARG A 198 -0.17 -16.76 7.39
CA ARG A 198 -0.89 -18.03 7.27
C ARG A 198 -2.41 -17.88 7.22
N ALA A 199 -2.93 -16.79 7.78
CA ALA A 199 -4.37 -16.56 7.95
C ALA A 199 -4.96 -15.60 6.89
N SER A 200 -4.11 -14.95 6.09
CA SER A 200 -4.50 -13.99 5.06
C SER A 200 -3.75 -14.30 3.77
N HIS A 201 -4.47 -14.46 2.68
CA HIS A 201 -3.92 -14.55 1.33
C HIS A 201 -3.50 -13.16 0.86
N LEU A 202 -2.20 -12.87 0.98
CA LEU A 202 -1.60 -11.63 0.48
C LEU A 202 -1.14 -11.82 -0.97
N HIS A 203 -1.81 -11.12 -1.88
CA HIS A 203 -1.47 -11.08 -3.29
C HIS A 203 -0.90 -9.71 -3.68
N ILE A 204 0.29 -9.72 -4.28
CA ILE A 204 1.06 -8.53 -4.63
C ILE A 204 0.90 -8.23 -6.13
N CYS A 205 0.38 -7.07 -6.45
CA CYS A 205 0.28 -6.55 -7.81
C CYS A 205 1.45 -5.60 -8.05
N LEU A 206 2.48 -6.06 -8.76
CA LEU A 206 3.62 -5.23 -9.16
C LEU A 206 3.30 -4.55 -10.49
N VAL A 207 3.39 -3.22 -10.54
CA VAL A 207 3.03 -2.42 -11.72
C VAL A 207 4.28 -1.71 -12.26
N ASN A 208 4.56 -1.85 -13.55
CA ASN A 208 5.70 -1.23 -14.24
C ASN A 208 5.54 0.28 -14.50
N GLU A 209 4.91 0.98 -13.54
CA GLU A 209 4.74 2.43 -13.54
C GLU A 209 5.00 3.00 -12.16
N HIS A 210 5.35 4.29 -12.13
CA HIS A 210 5.45 5.01 -10.88
C HIS A 210 4.04 5.26 -10.34
N LEU A 211 3.78 4.80 -9.12
CA LEU A 211 2.46 4.91 -8.48
C LEU A 211 2.60 5.31 -7.02
N GLY A 212 1.94 6.40 -6.65
CA GLY A 212 2.01 6.93 -5.30
C GLY A 212 3.44 7.17 -4.83
N TYR A 213 3.60 7.16 -3.51
CA TYR A 213 4.89 7.19 -2.85
C TYR A 213 4.99 6.08 -1.83
#